data_AF-A0A5E4NQI4-F1
#
_entry.id   AF-A0A5E4NQI4-F1
#
_cell.length_a   1.000
_cell.length_b   1.000
_cell.length_c   1.000
_cell.angle_alpha   90.00
_cell.angle_beta   90.00
_cell.angle_gamma   90.00
#
_symmetry.space_group_name_H-M   'P 1'
#
loop_
_entity.id
_entity.type
_entity.pdbx_description
1 polymer ?
#
loop_
_entity_poly.entity_id
_entity_poly.type
_entity_poly.pdbx_seq_one_letter_code
_entity_poly.pdbx_strand_id
1 'polypeptide(L)'
;MSSEDECDFSSGVNSPKSIEFVEDDINIDIEILTNKVKARPLFWDKSLNNYSDRYLKRTAWKEIFILLNPDYEKISSEHQKLIGKYSSNII
;
A
#
# COMPACT_ATOMS: atom_id res chain seq x y z
N MET A 1 7.95 -50.32 -16.73
CA MET A 1 7.85 -50.13 -15.28
C MET A 1 8.41 -48.74 -14.98
N SER A 2 7.60 -47.92 -14.28
CA SER A 2 7.79 -46.49 -13.91
C SER A 2 7.56 -45.49 -15.06
N SER A 3 6.34 -44.94 -15.22
CA SER A 3 5.71 -43.80 -14.49
C SER A 3 6.29 -42.47 -14.97
N GLU A 4 5.63 -41.82 -15.93
CA GLU A 4 4.70 -40.69 -15.72
C GLU A 4 5.41 -39.45 -15.19
N ASP A 5 5.58 -38.44 -16.03
CA ASP A 5 5.56 -37.01 -15.67
C ASP A 5 5.40 -36.18 -16.96
N GLU A 6 4.18 -36.24 -17.52
CA GLU A 6 3.64 -35.21 -18.40
C GLU A 6 3.26 -34.00 -17.52
N CYS A 7 4.14 -32.99 -17.42
CA CYS A 7 3.78 -31.72 -16.82
C CYS A 7 3.19 -30.79 -17.90
N ASP A 8 1.94 -31.05 -18.26
CA ASP A 8 1.06 -30.12 -18.96
C ASP A 8 0.64 -29.01 -17.98
N PHE A 9 1.31 -27.87 -18.03
CA PHE A 9 0.87 -26.67 -17.32
C PHE A 9 0.15 -25.73 -18.28
N SER A 10 -0.97 -26.20 -18.84
CA SER A 10 -2.00 -25.32 -19.37
C SER A 10 -3.04 -25.04 -18.31
N SER A 11 -2.90 -23.93 -17.58
CA SER A 11 -4.03 -23.29 -16.92
C SER A 11 -3.98 -21.78 -17.14
N GLY A 12 -4.61 -21.37 -18.23
CA GLY A 12 -5.11 -20.01 -18.37
C GLY A 12 -6.13 -19.74 -17.28
N VAL A 13 -5.85 -18.74 -16.45
CA VAL A 13 -6.87 -18.02 -15.69
C VAL A 13 -6.79 -16.56 -16.10
N ASN A 14 -7.88 -16.11 -16.71
CA ASN A 14 -8.19 -14.75 -17.13
C ASN A 14 -7.42 -13.70 -16.29
N SER A 15 -6.51 -12.95 -16.90
CA SER A 15 -6.29 -11.58 -16.44
C SER A 15 -7.37 -10.73 -17.11
N PRO A 16 -8.37 -10.23 -16.36
CA PRO A 16 -9.28 -9.25 -16.91
C PRO A 16 -8.45 -8.06 -17.38
N LYS A 17 -8.69 -7.69 -18.63
CA LYS A 17 -8.36 -6.38 -19.19
C LYS A 17 -8.64 -5.32 -18.13
N SER A 18 -7.62 -4.49 -17.84
CA SER A 18 -7.76 -3.13 -17.33
C SER A 18 -8.94 -2.95 -16.38
N ILE A 19 -8.72 -3.20 -15.10
CA ILE A 19 -9.58 -2.63 -14.07
C ILE A 19 -9.58 -1.12 -14.33
N GLU A 20 -10.70 -0.61 -14.81
CA GLU A 20 -10.95 0.82 -14.84
C GLU A 20 -10.86 1.29 -13.38
N PHE A 21 -9.75 1.95 -13.07
CA PHE A 21 -9.54 2.58 -11.77
C PHE A 21 -10.59 3.67 -11.68
N VAL A 22 -11.65 3.42 -10.91
CA VAL A 22 -12.53 4.49 -10.47
C VAL A 22 -11.72 5.28 -9.46
N GLU A 23 -11.20 6.44 -9.89
CA GLU A 23 -10.40 7.34 -9.06
C GLU A 23 -11.17 7.86 -7.82
N ASP A 24 -12.49 7.60 -7.75
CA ASP A 24 -13.41 8.18 -6.77
C ASP A 24 -13.53 7.41 -5.43
N ASP A 25 -13.04 6.18 -5.30
CA ASP A 25 -13.27 5.37 -4.08
C ASP A 25 -12.21 5.56 -2.98
N ILE A 26 -11.13 6.30 -3.25
CA ILE A 26 -10.09 6.55 -2.24
C ILE A 26 -10.39 7.86 -1.51
N ASN A 27 -11.42 7.85 -0.67
CA ASN A 27 -11.71 8.96 0.23
C ASN A 27 -10.75 8.95 1.42
N ILE A 28 -9.60 9.60 1.28
CA ILE A 28 -8.64 9.81 2.37
C ILE A 28 -8.98 11.11 3.07
N ASP A 29 -9.38 11.03 4.34
CA ASP A 29 -9.53 12.22 5.18
C ASP A 29 -8.15 12.83 5.47
N ILE A 30 -7.88 13.97 4.82
CA ILE A 30 -6.61 14.70 4.90
C ILE A 30 -6.34 15.21 6.32
N GLU A 31 -7.38 15.60 7.07
CA GLU A 31 -7.21 16.11 8.44
C GLU A 31 -6.76 14.98 9.36
N ILE A 32 -7.40 13.81 9.26
CA ILE A 32 -7.00 12.64 10.04
C ILE A 32 -5.60 12.19 9.63
N LEU A 33 -5.30 12.12 8.33
CA LEU A 33 -3.97 11.79 7.80
C LEU A 33 -2.89 12.72 8.39
N THR A 34 -3.12 14.03 8.33
CA THR A 34 -2.20 15.06 8.84
C THR A 34 -1.97 14.90 10.34
N ASN A 35 -3.03 14.67 11.11
CA ASN A 35 -2.93 14.46 12.55
C ASN A 35 -2.13 13.20 12.89
N LYS A 36 -2.32 12.10 12.14
CA LYS A 36 -1.53 10.87 12.34
C LYS A 36 -0.06 11.04 11.97
N VAL A 37 0.25 11.78 10.91
CA VAL A 37 1.64 12.08 10.51
C VAL A 37 2.32 12.99 11.53
N LYS A 38 1.65 14.06 11.99
CA LYS A 38 2.17 14.95 13.04
C LYS A 38 2.44 14.22 14.35
N ALA A 39 1.58 13.26 14.72
CA ALA A 39 1.75 12.44 15.91
C ALA A 39 2.93 11.44 15.84
N ARG A 40 3.55 11.25 14.67
CA ARG A 40 4.65 10.30 14.47
C ARG A 40 5.94 11.05 14.08
N PRO A 41 6.83 11.35 15.05
CA PRO A 41 8.05 12.11 14.82
C PRO A 41 8.97 11.48 13.75
N LEU A 42 8.87 10.16 13.53
CA LEU A 42 9.58 9.44 12.46
C LEU A 42 9.47 10.13 11.08
N PHE A 43 8.38 10.84 10.79
CA PHE A 43 8.18 11.52 9.51
C PHE A 43 8.86 12.87 9.40
N TRP A 44 9.05 13.61 10.50
CA TRP A 44 9.45 15.02 10.47
C TRP A 44 10.62 15.38 11.40
N ASP A 45 10.86 14.60 12.46
CA ASP A 45 11.94 14.83 13.41
C ASP A 45 13.25 14.21 12.93
N LYS A 46 14.12 15.07 12.39
CA LYS A 46 15.44 14.71 11.86
C LYS A 46 16.46 14.36 12.95
N SER A 47 16.17 14.65 14.22
CA SER A 47 17.06 14.32 15.34
C SER A 47 16.99 12.85 15.73
N LEU A 48 15.94 12.13 15.30
CA LEU A 48 15.81 10.71 15.55
C LEU A 48 16.85 9.89 14.75
N ASN A 49 17.53 8.98 15.44
CA ASN A 49 18.48 8.05 14.81
C ASN A 49 17.86 7.23 13.67
N ASN A 50 16.55 6.97 13.75
CA ASN A 50 15.81 6.20 12.76
C ASN A 50 15.10 7.07 11.71
N TYR A 51 15.30 8.39 11.69
CA TYR A 51 14.66 9.27 10.71
C TYR A 51 14.99 8.88 9.26
N SER A 52 16.21 8.42 8.99
CA SER A 52 16.63 8.00 7.65
C SER A 52 16.19 6.57 7.28
N ASP A 53 15.54 5.86 8.20
CA ASP A 53 15.10 4.48 7.98
C ASP A 53 13.85 4.44 7.09
N ARG A 54 14.07 4.02 5.84
CA ARG A 54 13.00 3.89 4.84
C ARG A 54 12.06 2.73 5.15
N TYR A 55 12.53 1.67 5.80
CA TYR A 55 11.71 0.53 6.18
C TYR A 55 10.72 0.94 7.26
N LEU A 56 11.20 1.61 8.32
CA LEU A 56 10.34 2.11 9.39
C LEU A 56 9.32 3.13 8.88
N LYS A 57 9.73 4.05 7.99
CA LYS A 57 8.79 4.99 7.35
C LYS A 57 7.71 4.28 6.54
N ARG A 58 8.07 3.24 5.79
CA ARG A 58 7.09 2.45 5.01
C ARG A 58 6.11 1.72 5.93
N THR A 59 6.60 1.10 7.00
CA THR A 59 5.76 0.42 7.99
C THR A 59 4.82 1.41 8.66
N ALA A 60 5.33 2.58 9.07
CA ALA A 60 4.53 3.62 9.67
C ALA A 60 3.44 4.17 8.72
N TRP A 61 3.74 4.31 7.43
CA TRP A 61 2.73 4.68 6.42
C TRP A 61 1.65 3.60 6.27
N LYS A 62 2.04 2.32 6.21
CA LYS A 62 1.11 1.20 6.11
C LYS A 62 0.13 1.21 7.30
N GLU A 63 0.63 1.40 8.51
CA GLU A 63 -0.21 1.51 9.71
C GLU A 63 -1.18 2.68 9.64
N ILE A 64 -0.74 3.86 9.19
CA ILE A 64 -1.64 5.01 9.00
C ILE A 64 -2.75 4.66 8.01
N PHE A 65 -2.43 4.03 6.89
CA PHE A 65 -3.43 3.67 5.88
C PHE A 65 -4.41 2.60 6.38
N ILE A 66 -3.96 1.62 7.16
CA ILE A 66 -4.84 0.63 7.80
C ILE A 66 -5.77 1.31 8.82
N LEU A 67 -5.28 2.31 9.56
CA LEU A 67 -6.11 3.07 10.51
C LEU A 67 -7.16 3.93 9.81
N LEU A 68 -6.83 4.49 8.64
CA LEU A 68 -7.75 5.31 7.84
C LEU A 68 -8.75 4.45 7.06
N ASN A 69 -8.31 3.30 6.57
CA ASN A 69 -9.12 2.34 5.85
C ASN A 69 -8.73 0.91 6.29
N PRO A 70 -9.53 0.27 7.17
CA PRO A 70 -9.25 -1.10 7.64
C PRO A 70 -9.15 -2.13 6.53
N ASP A 71 -9.80 -1.89 5.37
CA ASP A 71 -9.73 -2.78 4.20
C ASP A 71 -8.48 -2.54 3.36
N TYR A 72 -7.60 -1.61 3.73
CA TYR A 72 -6.35 -1.30 3.00
C TYR A 72 -5.48 -2.54 2.72
N GLU A 73 -5.47 -3.53 3.63
CA GLU A 73 -4.73 -4.78 3.41
C GLU A 73 -5.35 -5.69 2.34
N LYS A 74 -6.66 -5.54 2.08
CA LYS A 74 -7.40 -6.27 1.05
C LYS A 74 -7.33 -5.58 -0.31
N ILE A 75 -6.92 -4.30 -0.33
CA ILE A 75 -6.72 -3.52 -1.55
C ILE A 75 -5.51 -4.07 -2.33
N SER A 76 -5.58 -4.06 -3.67
CA SER A 76 -4.50 -4.53 -4.52
C SER A 76 -3.20 -3.74 -4.30
N SER A 77 -2.06 -4.40 -4.52
CA SER A 77 -0.74 -3.76 -4.36
C SER A 77 -0.54 -2.54 -5.27
N GLU A 78 -1.25 -2.45 -6.40
CA GLU A 78 -1.24 -1.29 -7.30
C GLU A 78 -1.96 -0.09 -6.68
N HIS A 79 -3.15 -0.32 -6.11
CA HIS A 79 -3.90 0.73 -5.41
C HIS A 79 -3.18 1.22 -4.14
N GLN A 80 -2.56 0.32 -3.37
CA GLN A 80 -1.72 0.72 -2.23
C GLN A 80 -0.57 1.65 -2.65
N LYS A 81 0.06 1.40 -3.81
CA LYS A 81 1.10 2.29 -4.36
C LYS A 81 0.54 3.65 -4.76
N LEU A 82 -0.66 3.70 -5.36
CA LEU A 82 -1.33 4.95 -5.71
C LEU A 82 -1.66 5.79 -4.47
N ILE A 83 -2.23 5.16 -3.44
CA ILE A 83 -2.54 5.78 -2.14
C ILE A 83 -1.27 6.38 -1.52
N GLY A 84 -0.18 5.60 -1.49
CA GLY A 84 1.11 6.07 -0.97
C GLY A 84 1.66 7.27 -1.76
N LYS A 85 1.54 7.24 -3.10
CA LYS A 85 1.99 8.33 -3.96
C LYS A 85 1.17 9.61 -3.76
N TYR A 86 -0.15 9.49 -3.69
CA TYR A 86 -1.06 10.63 -3.49
C TYR A 86 -0.83 11.28 -2.13
N SER A 87 -0.77 10.46 -1.07
CA SER A 87 -0.55 10.94 0.30
C SER A 87 0.82 11.62 0.46
N SER A 88 1.86 11.14 -0.22
CA SER A 88 3.19 11.78 -0.19
C SER A 88 3.25 13.12 -0.95
N ASN A 89 2.29 13.42 -1.81
CA ASN A 89 2.24 14.70 -2.54
C ASN A 89 1.43 15.77 -1.78
N ILE A 90 0.59 15.37 -0.83
CA ILE A 90 -0.28 16.28 -0.07
C ILE A 90 0.44 16.89 1.16
N ILE A 91 1.43 16.19 1.71
CA ILE A 91 2.13 16.55 2.96
C ILE A 91 3.60 16.84 2.67
#